data_AF-A0A6G4XKZ5-F1
#
_entry.id   AF-A0A6G4XKZ5-F1
#
_cell.length_a   1.000
_cell.length_b   1.000
_cell.length_c   1.000
_cell.angle_alpha   90.00
_cell.angle_beta   90.00
_cell.angle_gamma   90.00
#
_symmetry.space_group_name_H-M   'P 1'
#
loop_
_entity.id
_entity.type
_entity.pdbx_description
1 polymer ?
#
loop_
_entity_poly.entity_id
_entity_poly.type
_entity_poly.pdbx_seq_one_letter_code
_entity_poly.pdbx_strand_id
1 'polypeptide(L)'
;MGAMTVWMDSWQMECCGTPFSLGERVDWAVREPDRNWLAGVLGSQAAAQVDAAEGHHGDVDPETTHRATGTVTGIQYVHCRYATASDRTRHPVPGSGTLTAVHEAEQWVRDSGESEFVGYLVQVDQD
;
A
#
# COMPACT_ATOMS: atom_id res chain seq x y z
N MET A 1 13.27 5.03 -17.39
CA MET A 1 12.83 5.49 -16.07
C MET A 1 11.34 5.80 -16.15
N GLY A 2 10.55 4.91 -15.55
CA GLY A 2 9.09 5.01 -15.46
C GLY A 2 8.70 5.02 -14.00
N ALA A 3 7.69 5.83 -13.66
CA ALA A 3 7.14 5.84 -12.32
C ALA A 3 6.23 4.62 -12.12
N MET A 4 6.38 3.96 -10.98
CA MET A 4 5.58 2.81 -10.55
C MET A 4 4.89 3.16 -9.23
N THR A 5 3.61 2.83 -9.11
CA THR A 5 2.84 2.94 -7.87
C THR A 5 2.73 1.57 -7.20
N VAL A 6 3.34 1.45 -6.02
CA VAL A 6 3.37 0.23 -5.22
C VAL A 6 2.45 0.39 -4.01
N TRP A 7 1.55 -0.56 -3.83
CA TRP A 7 0.80 -0.74 -2.58
C TRP A 7 1.65 -1.49 -1.56
N MET A 8 1.69 -1.03 -0.32
CA MET A 8 2.29 -1.78 0.79
C MET A 8 1.28 -1.85 1.93
N ASP A 9 0.87 -3.05 2.32
CA ASP A 9 -0.06 -3.22 3.44
C ASP A 9 0.59 -2.74 4.76
N SER A 10 -0.21 -2.21 5.68
CA SER A 10 0.29 -1.75 6.99
C SER A 10 1.07 -2.84 7.72
N TRP A 11 0.55 -4.07 7.72
CA TRP A 11 1.16 -5.19 8.42
C TRP A 11 2.55 -5.59 7.89
N GLN A 12 2.84 -5.33 6.60
CA GLN A 12 4.18 -5.55 6.04
C GLN A 12 5.19 -4.65 6.75
N MET A 13 4.83 -3.39 6.95
CA MET A 13 5.66 -2.44 7.68
C MET A 13 5.77 -2.80 9.19
N GLU A 14 4.64 -3.12 9.82
CA GLU A 14 4.56 -3.41 11.26
C GLU A 14 5.32 -4.69 11.66
N CYS A 15 5.36 -5.71 10.79
CA CYS A 15 5.96 -7.00 11.11
C CYS A 15 7.49 -6.96 11.10
N CYS A 16 8.10 -6.60 9.98
CA CYS A 16 9.56 -6.43 9.88
C CYS A 16 10.00 -5.41 8.82
N GLY A 17 9.06 -4.60 8.32
CA GLY A 17 9.40 -3.55 7.38
C GLY A 17 10.35 -2.51 7.99
N THR A 18 11.12 -1.89 7.10
CA THR A 18 12.04 -0.81 7.44
C THR A 18 11.39 0.50 7.02
N PRO A 19 11.23 1.48 7.93
CA PRO A 19 10.80 2.83 7.58
C PRO A 19 11.67 3.42 6.46
N PHE A 20 11.05 4.18 5.56
CA PHE A 20 11.74 4.81 4.45
C PHE A 20 11.21 6.21 4.19
N SER A 21 12.01 7.05 3.54
CA SER A 21 11.64 8.44 3.25
C SER A 21 11.62 8.76 1.76
N LEU A 22 11.00 9.89 1.41
CA LEU A 22 11.13 10.48 0.08
C LEU A 22 12.62 10.69 -0.26
N GLY A 23 13.00 10.33 -1.49
CA GLY A 23 14.38 10.38 -1.99
C GLY A 23 15.22 9.16 -1.62
N GLU A 24 14.72 8.26 -0.76
CA GLU A 24 15.43 7.03 -0.43
C GLU A 24 15.34 6.01 -1.56
N ARG A 25 16.36 5.16 -1.65
CA ARG A 25 16.43 4.10 -2.65
C ARG A 25 15.89 2.80 -2.04
N VAL A 26 14.99 2.15 -2.76
CA VAL A 26 14.35 0.90 -2.35
C VAL A 26 14.61 -0.20 -3.35
N ASP A 27 14.51 -1.44 -2.87
CA ASP A 27 14.59 -2.63 -3.69
C ASP A 27 13.63 -3.69 -3.11
N TRP A 28 12.41 -3.69 -3.62
CA TRP A 28 11.30 -4.49 -3.09
C TRP A 28 10.95 -5.66 -3.99
N ALA A 29 10.55 -6.77 -3.38
CA ALA A 29 9.83 -7.84 -4.06
C ALA A 29 8.37 -7.39 -4.21
N VAL A 30 7.86 -7.41 -5.44
CA VAL A 30 6.50 -6.96 -5.76
C VAL A 30 5.76 -8.00 -6.60
N ARG A 31 4.44 -8.02 -6.45
CA ARG A 31 3.51 -8.92 -7.14
C ARG A 31 2.30 -8.17 -7.66
N GLU A 32 1.41 -8.84 -8.38
CA GLU A 32 0.13 -8.25 -8.76
C GLU A 32 -0.69 -7.83 -7.53
N PRO A 33 -1.29 -6.64 -7.55
CA PRO A 33 -2.08 -6.15 -6.43
C PRO A 33 -3.47 -6.77 -6.42
N ASP A 34 -4.09 -6.91 -5.24
CA ASP A 34 -5.51 -7.27 -5.13
C ASP A 34 -6.38 -6.08 -5.53
N ARG A 35 -6.68 -5.99 -6.83
CA ARG A 35 -7.44 -4.87 -7.40
C ARG A 35 -8.87 -4.79 -6.86
N ASN A 36 -9.48 -5.91 -6.48
CA ASN A 36 -10.84 -5.91 -5.95
C ASN A 36 -10.87 -5.32 -4.54
N TRP A 37 -9.94 -5.75 -3.69
CA TRP A 37 -9.81 -5.19 -2.35
C TRP A 37 -9.41 -3.71 -2.41
N LEU A 38 -8.42 -3.35 -3.23
CA LEU A 38 -7.99 -1.96 -3.42
C LEU A 38 -9.10 -1.07 -3.96
N ALA A 39 -9.97 -1.57 -4.85
CA ALA A 39 -11.11 -0.79 -5.32
C ALA A 39 -12.10 -0.46 -4.19
N GLY A 40 -12.23 -1.34 -3.18
CA GLY A 40 -13.02 -1.07 -1.98
C GLY A 40 -12.42 0.02 -1.09
N VAL A 41 -11.09 0.11 -1.04
CA VAL A 41 -10.35 1.09 -0.22
C VAL A 41 -10.18 2.43 -0.96
N LEU A 42 -9.60 2.40 -2.16
CA LEU A 42 -9.16 3.57 -2.93
C LEU A 42 -10.21 4.08 -3.93
N GLY A 43 -11.22 3.25 -4.23
CA GLY A 43 -12.08 3.44 -5.40
C GLY A 43 -11.46 2.84 -6.67
N SER A 44 -12.31 2.45 -7.63
CA SER A 44 -11.90 1.69 -8.82
C SER A 44 -10.88 2.41 -9.70
N GLN A 45 -11.02 3.73 -9.88
CA GLN A 45 -10.09 4.51 -10.72
C GLN A 45 -8.67 4.52 -10.13
N ALA A 46 -8.54 4.76 -8.82
CA ALA A 46 -7.24 4.80 -8.15
C ALA A 46 -6.63 3.40 -8.04
N ALA A 47 -7.44 2.37 -7.72
CA ALA A 47 -6.98 0.98 -7.70
C ALA A 47 -6.44 0.49 -9.05
N ALA A 48 -6.98 1.01 -10.16
CA ALA A 48 -6.47 0.70 -11.50
C ALA A 48 -5.09 1.31 -11.80
N GLN A 49 -4.66 2.33 -11.04
CA GLN A 49 -3.33 2.96 -11.18
C GLN A 49 -2.28 2.33 -10.25
N VAL A 50 -2.66 1.36 -9.42
CA VAL A 50 -1.70 0.59 -8.62
C VAL A 50 -1.08 -0.47 -9.51
N ASP A 51 0.24 -0.39 -9.68
CA ASP A 51 1.00 -1.23 -10.59
C ASP A 51 1.36 -2.57 -9.92
N ALA A 52 1.72 -2.54 -8.63
CA ALA A 52 2.03 -3.74 -7.87
C ALA A 52 1.74 -3.60 -6.37
N ALA A 53 1.80 -4.72 -5.67
CA ALA A 53 1.82 -4.78 -4.21
C ALA A 53 3.17 -5.32 -3.74
N GLU A 54 3.75 -4.67 -2.74
CA GLU A 54 4.93 -5.16 -2.02
C GLU A 54 4.57 -6.43 -1.24
N GLY A 55 5.47 -7.41 -1.29
CA GLY A 55 5.29 -8.66 -0.59
C GLY A 55 6.63 -9.25 -0.20
N HIS A 56 6.97 -9.17 1.09
CA HIS A 56 8.11 -9.89 1.66
C HIS A 56 7.70 -11.04 2.60
N HIS A 57 6.43 -11.08 3.03
CA HIS A 57 5.87 -12.16 3.83
C HIS A 57 4.75 -12.90 3.07
N GLY A 58 4.92 -14.21 2.88
CA GLY A 58 3.82 -15.15 2.59
C GLY A 58 3.55 -15.49 1.13
N ASP A 59 3.75 -14.56 0.19
CA ASP A 59 3.33 -14.75 -1.22
C ASP A 59 4.45 -14.50 -2.23
N VAL A 60 5.70 -14.77 -1.85
CA VAL A 60 6.85 -14.66 -2.77
C VAL A 60 6.94 -15.93 -3.61
N ASP A 61 6.09 -16.01 -4.64
CA ASP A 61 6.31 -16.97 -5.71
C ASP A 61 7.37 -16.39 -6.67
N PRO A 62 8.54 -17.02 -6.81
CA PRO A 62 9.62 -16.51 -7.64
C PRO A 62 9.27 -16.42 -9.14
N GLU A 63 8.20 -17.08 -9.61
CA GLU A 63 7.73 -16.97 -11.00
C GLU A 63 6.85 -15.73 -11.23
N THR A 64 6.20 -15.21 -10.19
CA THR A 64 5.26 -14.08 -10.27
C THR A 64 5.74 -12.83 -9.52
N THR A 65 6.86 -12.94 -8.80
CA THR A 65 7.49 -11.83 -8.10
C THR A 65 8.48 -11.12 -9.01
N HIS A 66 8.40 -9.79 -9.06
CA HIS A 66 9.36 -8.93 -9.73
C HIS A 66 10.08 -8.01 -8.73
N ARG A 67 11.15 -7.35 -9.16
CA ARG A 67 11.85 -6.36 -8.34
C ARG A 67 11.40 -4.96 -8.71
N ALA A 68 10.95 -4.21 -7.70
CA ALA A 68 10.79 -2.76 -7.79
C ALA A 68 12.02 -2.09 -7.17
N THR A 69 13.01 -1.78 -8.01
CA THR A 69 14.22 -1.07 -7.61
C THR A 69 14.16 0.37 -8.13
N GLY A 70 14.42 1.35 -7.27
CA GLY A 70 14.36 2.76 -7.67
C GLY A 70 14.34 3.73 -6.50
N THR A 71 14.01 4.99 -6.77
CA THR A 71 13.93 6.05 -5.75
C THR A 71 12.48 6.36 -5.39
N VAL A 72 12.19 6.46 -4.10
CA VAL A 72 10.86 6.85 -3.60
C VAL A 72 10.62 8.32 -3.90
N THR A 73 9.56 8.61 -4.65
CA THR A 73 9.20 9.97 -5.10
C THR A 73 7.87 10.47 -4.54
N GLY A 74 7.07 9.57 -3.95
CA GLY A 74 5.81 9.90 -3.30
C GLY A 74 5.45 8.85 -2.24
N ILE A 75 4.90 9.29 -1.12
CA ILE A 75 4.39 8.42 -0.06
C ILE A 75 3.05 8.98 0.39
N GLN A 76 2.03 8.12 0.45
CA GLN A 76 0.73 8.46 1.01
C GLN A 76 0.31 7.40 2.02
N TYR A 77 -0.06 7.84 3.22
CA TYR A 77 -0.80 7.00 4.15
C TYR A 77 -2.22 6.81 3.64
N VAL A 78 -2.69 5.57 3.70
CA VAL A 78 -4.04 5.19 3.32
C VAL A 78 -4.78 4.76 4.57
N HIS A 79 -5.88 5.46 4.83
CA HIS A 79 -6.85 5.07 5.85
C HIS A 79 -8.19 4.77 5.20
N CYS A 80 -8.98 3.86 5.77
CA CYS A 80 -10.37 3.68 5.38
C CYS A 80 -11.23 3.28 6.57
N ARG A 81 -12.54 3.46 6.46
CA ARG A 81 -13.49 2.93 7.46
C ARG A 81 -13.86 1.52 7.09
N TYR A 82 -14.12 0.70 8.09
CA TYR A 82 -14.64 -0.65 7.91
C TYR A 82 -16.06 -0.77 8.45
N ALA A 83 -16.89 -1.52 7.75
CA ALA A 83 -18.18 -1.99 8.24
C ALA A 83 -18.14 -3.51 8.44
N THR A 84 -18.83 -3.99 9.47
CA THR A 84 -18.94 -5.41 9.78
C THR A 84 -20.22 -5.97 9.15
N ALA A 85 -20.08 -6.96 8.27
CA ALA A 85 -21.18 -7.70 7.70
C ALA A 85 -21.82 -8.66 8.72
N SER A 86 -22.97 -9.25 8.37
CA SER A 86 -23.72 -10.15 9.26
C SER A 86 -22.94 -11.41 9.64
N ASP A 87 -22.01 -11.85 8.79
CA ASP A 87 -21.11 -12.98 9.04
C ASP A 87 -19.88 -12.61 9.90
N ARG A 88 -19.81 -11.35 10.35
CA ARG A 88 -18.71 -10.71 11.09
C ARG A 88 -17.47 -10.40 10.25
N THR A 89 -17.53 -10.57 8.93
CA THR A 89 -16.46 -10.13 8.03
C THR A 89 -16.42 -8.60 7.98
N ARG A 90 -15.23 -8.02 8.04
CA ARG A 90 -15.03 -6.58 7.91
C ARG A 90 -14.73 -6.24 6.46
N HIS A 91 -15.43 -5.26 5.91
CA HIS A 91 -15.22 -4.76 4.56
C HIS A 91 -14.97 -3.26 4.57
N PRO A 92 -14.08 -2.74 3.70
CA PRO A 92 -13.91 -1.31 3.57
C PRO A 92 -15.23 -0.68 3.13
N VAL A 93 -15.62 0.41 3.79
CA VAL A 93 -16.80 1.19 3.42
C VAL A 93 -16.47 1.92 2.11
N PRO A 94 -17.20 1.68 1.02
CA PRO A 94 -16.92 2.32 -0.26
C PRO A 94 -16.89 3.84 -0.16
N GLY A 95 -15.85 4.46 -0.73
CA GLY A 95 -15.66 5.92 -0.72
C GLY A 95 -15.19 6.49 0.62
N SER A 96 -14.82 5.66 1.61
CA SER A 96 -14.26 6.12 2.88
C SER A 96 -12.73 6.26 2.88
N GLY A 97 -12.06 5.81 1.81
CA GLY A 97 -10.62 5.91 1.67
C GLY A 97 -10.13 7.35 1.70
N THR A 98 -9.13 7.62 2.53
CA THR A 98 -8.43 8.91 2.59
C THR A 98 -6.96 8.71 2.37
N LEU A 99 -6.36 9.60 1.58
CA LEU A 99 -4.94 9.62 1.27
C LEU A 99 -4.28 10.84 1.90
N THR A 100 -3.26 10.61 2.72
CA THR A 100 -2.48 11.70 3.34
C THR A 100 -1.05 11.63 2.86
N ALA A 101 -0.59 12.66 2.12
CA ALA A 101 0.80 12.74 1.66
C ALA A 101 1.74 12.96 2.85
N VAL A 102 2.85 12.23 2.88
CA VAL A 102 3.85 12.27 3.95
C VAL A 102 5.27 12.23 3.37
N HIS A 103 6.25 12.60 4.19
CA HIS A 103 7.67 12.56 3.82
C HIS A 103 8.36 11.24 4.20
N GLU A 104 7.79 10.51 5.15
CA GLU A 104 8.35 9.29 5.73
C GLU A 104 7.22 8.26 5.89
N ALA A 105 7.51 7.00 5.61
CA ALA A 105 6.69 5.86 5.93
C ALA A 105 7.12 5.31 7.30
N GLU A 106 6.40 5.69 8.36
CA GLU A 106 6.68 5.23 9.72
C GLU A 106 6.33 3.76 9.92
N GLN A 107 6.94 3.09 10.91
CA GLN A 107 6.61 1.69 11.16
C GLN A 107 5.19 1.48 11.71
N TRP A 108 4.74 2.41 12.56
CA TRP A 108 3.48 2.32 13.31
C TRP A 108 2.68 3.60 13.12
N VAL A 109 1.77 3.59 12.16
CA VAL A 109 0.91 4.74 11.86
C VAL A 109 -0.39 4.62 12.64
N ARG A 110 -0.85 5.73 13.23
CA ARG A 110 -2.10 5.77 13.98
C ARG A 110 -3.31 5.82 13.06
N ASP A 111 -4.42 5.28 13.56
CA ASP A 111 -5.75 5.52 13.01
C ASP A 111 -6.12 7.02 13.04
N SER A 112 -7.02 7.40 12.14
CA SER A 112 -7.50 8.77 11.96
C SER A 112 -9.00 8.83 12.20
N GLY A 113 -9.40 9.15 13.44
CA GLY A 113 -10.81 9.19 13.83
C GLY A 113 -11.47 7.83 13.74
N GLU A 114 -12.49 7.69 12.87
CA GLU A 114 -13.17 6.42 12.59
C GLU A 114 -12.47 5.58 11.50
N SER A 115 -11.45 6.13 10.85
CA SER A 115 -10.73 5.47 9.77
C SER A 115 -9.48 4.78 10.29
N GLU A 116 -9.32 3.52 9.91
CA GLU A 116 -8.16 2.70 10.28
C GLU A 116 -7.05 2.84 9.26
N PHE A 117 -5.80 2.84 9.73
CA PHE A 117 -4.65 2.78 8.85
C PHE A 117 -4.56 1.40 8.20
N VAL A 118 -4.47 1.37 6.86
CA VAL A 118 -4.48 0.11 6.10
C VAL A 118 -3.25 -0.12 5.26
N GLY A 119 -2.45 0.92 5.00
CA GLY A 119 -1.21 0.77 4.25
C GLY A 119 -0.75 2.05 3.57
N TYR A 120 0.17 1.88 2.64
CA TYR A 120 0.87 2.94 1.94
C TYR A 120 0.63 2.83 0.44
N LEU A 121 0.43 3.97 -0.22
CA LEU A 121 0.71 4.10 -1.65
C LEU A 121 2.05 4.77 -1.81
N VAL A 122 2.97 4.08 -2.49
CA VAL A 122 4.33 4.55 -2.70
C VAL A 122 4.59 4.71 -4.19
N GLN A 123 5.09 5.88 -4.59
CA GLN A 123 5.58 6.10 -5.94
C GLN A 123 7.09 5.87 -5.96
N VAL A 124 7.55 5.03 -6.89
CA VAL A 124 8.95 4.68 -7.11
C VAL A 124 9.33 5.04 -8.54
N ASP A 125 10.32 5.91 -8.71
CA ASP A 125 10.93 6.15 -10.02
C ASP A 125 11.96 5.05 -10.29
N GLN A 126 11.68 4.20 -11.27
CA GLN A 126 12.51 3.03 -11.58
C GLN A 126 13.73 3.41 -12.41
N ASP A 127 14.85 2.71 -12.16
CA ASP A 127 16.11 2.89 -12.90
C ASP A 127 16.00 2.62 -14.42
#